data_AF-A0A5D8Q9T5-F1
#
_entry.id   AF-A0A5D8Q9T5-F1
#
_cell.length_a   1.000
_cell.length_b   1.000
_cell.length_c   1.000
_cell.angle_alpha   90.00
_cell.angle_beta   90.00
_cell.angle_gamma   90.00
#
_symmetry.space_group_name_H-M   'P 1'
#
loop_
_entity.id
_entity.type
_entity.pdbx_description
1 polymer ?
#
loop_
_entity_poly.entity_id
_entity_poly.type
_entity_poly.pdbx_seq_one_letter_code
_entity_poly.pdbx_strand_id
1 'polypeptide(L)'
;MMGNVGIALSGLRSYVANLHTELAPKGIHVAHRSLGLFMKPGTGAVNDPDVIADMWYNVYAEKKGGEDVYPEGVTPATIIF
;
A
#
# COMPACT_ATOMS: atom_id res chain seq x y z
N MET A 1 -20.03 1.86 -11.51
CA MET A 1 -20.21 1.02 -10.30
C MET A 1 -19.03 1.19 -9.32
N MET A 2 -18.59 2.43 -9.05
CA MET A 2 -17.35 2.72 -8.29
C MET A 2 -17.57 3.30 -6.88
N GLY A 3 -18.77 3.80 -6.57
CA GLY A 3 -19.05 4.47 -5.28
C GLY A 3 -18.88 3.55 -4.07
N ASN A 4 -19.40 2.32 -4.15
CA ASN A 4 -19.27 1.33 -3.07
C ASN A 4 -17.81 0.89 -2.86
N VAL A 5 -17.01 0.86 -3.95
CA VAL A 5 -15.57 0.54 -3.88
C VAL A 5 -14.82 1.61 -3.12
N GLY A 6 -15.12 2.89 -3.36
CA GLY A 6 -14.52 4.00 -2.60
C GLY A 6 -14.79 3.90 -1.09
N ILE A 7 -16.01 3.54 -0.70
CA ILE A 7 -16.38 3.35 0.72
C ILE A 7 -15.58 2.18 1.31
N ALA A 8 -15.53 1.03 0.63
CA ALA A 8 -14.80 -0.14 1.11
C ALA A 8 -13.31 0.15 1.31
N LEU A 9 -12.67 0.81 0.34
CA LEU A 9 -11.25 1.18 0.43
C LEU A 9 -11.01 2.21 1.54
N SER A 10 -11.89 3.21 1.69
CA SER A 10 -11.79 4.22 2.74
C SER A 10 -11.96 3.61 4.14
N GLY A 11 -12.88 2.66 4.29
CA GLY A 11 -13.09 1.90 5.51
C GLY A 11 -11.87 1.08 5.89
N LEU A 12 -11.29 0.34 4.93
CA LEU A 12 -10.04 -0.41 5.15
C LEU A 12 -8.90 0.52 5.59
N ARG A 13 -8.68 1.63 4.88
CA ARG A 13 -7.62 2.61 5.18
C ARG A 13 -7.77 3.20 6.59
N SER A 14 -8.98 3.57 6.97
CA SER A 14 -9.29 4.07 8.32
C SER A 14 -9.08 3.00 9.39
N TYR A 15 -9.50 1.76 9.14
CA TYR A 15 -9.33 0.66 10.09
C TYR A 15 -7.85 0.35 10.32
N VAL A 16 -7.04 0.26 9.25
CA VAL A 16 -5.61 -0.02 9.34
C VAL A 16 -4.85 1.11 10.06
N ALA A 17 -5.22 2.37 9.85
CA ALA A 17 -4.65 3.51 10.58
C ALA A 17 -4.92 3.44 12.08
N ASN A 18 -6.14 3.04 12.48
CA ASN A 18 -6.47 2.84 13.89
C ASN A 18 -5.68 1.66 14.49
N LEU A 19 -5.57 0.54 13.77
CA LEU A 19 -4.79 -0.61 14.21
C LEU A 19 -3.30 -0.27 14.38
N HIS A 20 -2.73 0.55 13.50
CA HIS A 20 -1.36 1.03 13.64
C HIS A 20 -1.13 1.69 14.99
N THR A 21 -2.00 2.62 15.40
CA THR A 21 -1.91 3.31 16.68
C THR A 21 -2.16 2.38 17.87
N GLU A 22 -3.23 1.60 17.83
CA GLU A 22 -3.68 0.77 18.96
C GLU A 22 -2.76 -0.43 19.25
N LEU A 23 -2.08 -0.95 18.23
CA LEU A 23 -1.25 -2.15 18.34
C LEU A 23 0.25 -1.85 18.46
N ALA A 24 0.69 -0.63 18.16
CA ALA A 24 2.09 -0.23 18.32
C ALA A 24 2.63 -0.45 19.76
N PRO A 25 1.91 -0.13 20.86
CA PRO A 25 2.38 -0.41 22.22
C PRO A 25 2.55 -1.90 22.53
N LYS A 26 1.92 -2.77 21.74
CA LYS A 26 2.02 -4.24 21.85
C LYS A 26 3.14 -4.82 20.98
N GLY A 27 3.93 -3.97 20.32
CA GLY A 27 4.99 -4.38 19.41
C GLY A 27 4.49 -4.98 18.10
N ILE A 28 3.20 -4.85 17.77
CA ILE A 28 2.62 -5.35 16.53
C ILE A 28 2.70 -4.26 15.47
N HIS A 29 3.31 -4.61 14.34
CA HIS A 29 3.49 -3.71 13.21
C HIS A 29 2.31 -3.76 12.26
N VAL A 30 1.78 -2.59 11.91
CA VAL A 30 0.69 -2.46 10.93
C VAL A 30 1.05 -1.34 9.95
N ALA A 31 0.96 -1.64 8.67
CA ALA A 31 1.28 -0.73 7.58
C ALA A 31 0.29 -0.88 6.42
N HIS A 32 0.10 0.19 5.66
CA HIS A 32 -0.74 0.25 4.47
C HIS A 32 0.02 0.91 3.31
N ARG A 33 -0.08 0.36 2.10
CA ARG A 33 0.44 0.97 0.87
C ARG A 33 -0.65 1.02 -0.18
N SER A 34 -1.03 2.23 -0.58
CA SER A 34 -1.93 2.42 -1.73
C SER A 34 -1.14 2.24 -3.01
N LEU A 35 -1.55 1.31 -3.87
CA LEU A 35 -0.87 1.04 -5.14
C LEU A 35 -1.43 1.94 -6.26
N GLY A 36 -0.60 2.86 -6.75
CA GLY A 36 -0.89 3.76 -7.87
C GLY A 36 -0.51 3.19 -9.24
N LEU A 37 -0.67 1.88 -9.44
CA LEU A 37 -0.20 1.18 -10.64
C LEU A 37 -1.16 0.09 -11.08
N PHE A 38 -1.05 -0.31 -12.34
CA PHE A 38 -1.58 -1.57 -12.84
C PHE A 38 -0.46 -2.61 -12.84
N MET A 39 -0.69 -3.73 -12.15
CA MET A 39 0.30 -4.80 -12.07
C MET A 39 0.48 -5.49 -13.41
N LYS A 40 1.74 -5.68 -13.82
CA LYS A 40 2.10 -6.35 -15.06
C LYS A 40 3.30 -7.29 -14.85
N PRO A 41 3.09 -8.62 -14.91
CA PRO A 41 4.12 -9.60 -14.60
C PRO A 41 5.20 -9.69 -15.68
N GLY A 42 6.42 -10.02 -15.28
CA GLY A 42 7.55 -10.31 -16.17
C GLY A 42 8.15 -9.06 -16.83
N THR A 43 7.91 -7.88 -16.27
CA THR A 43 8.44 -6.61 -16.76
C THR A 43 9.74 -6.22 -16.05
N GLY A 44 9.96 -6.68 -14.81
CA GLY A 44 11.01 -6.21 -13.92
C GLY A 44 10.91 -4.72 -13.56
N ALA A 45 9.81 -4.06 -13.94
CA ALA A 45 9.57 -2.64 -13.67
C ALA A 45 8.88 -2.46 -12.32
N VAL A 46 8.66 -1.21 -11.92
CA VAL A 46 8.02 -0.86 -10.63
C VAL A 46 6.60 -1.43 -10.46
N ASN A 47 5.93 -1.78 -11.56
CA ASN A 47 4.62 -2.41 -11.57
C ASN A 47 4.67 -3.94 -11.75
N ASP A 48 5.84 -4.54 -11.68
CA ASP A 48 5.99 -6.00 -11.62
C ASP A 48 5.59 -6.51 -10.22
N PRO A 49 4.72 -7.54 -10.11
CA PRO A 49 4.39 -8.17 -8.84
C PRO A 49 5.59 -8.59 -8.00
N ASP A 50 6.69 -9.04 -8.62
CA ASP A 50 7.89 -9.46 -7.88
C ASP A 50 8.58 -8.24 -7.23
N VAL A 51 8.63 -7.11 -7.94
CA VAL A 51 9.17 -5.85 -7.41
C VAL A 51 8.26 -5.26 -6.32
N ILE A 52 6.94 -5.40 -6.46
CA ILE A 52 5.97 -4.99 -5.44
C ILE A 52 6.09 -5.86 -4.17
N ALA A 53 6.34 -7.17 -4.33
CA ALA A 53 6.56 -8.08 -3.22
C ALA A 53 7.83 -7.69 -2.44
N ASP A 54 8.92 -7.37 -3.14
CA ASP A 54 10.16 -6.87 -2.51
C ASP A 54 9.93 -5.56 -1.75
N MET A 55 9.12 -4.65 -2.29
CA MET A 55 8.72 -3.43 -1.57
C MET A 55 8.00 -3.77 -0.26
N TRP A 56 7.03 -4.67 -0.27
CA TRP A 56 6.32 -5.10 0.94
C TRP A 56 7.24 -5.81 1.94
N TYR A 57 8.17 -6.62 1.45
CA TYR A 57 9.18 -7.25 2.28
C TYR A 57 10.04 -6.20 3.00
N ASN A 58 10.46 -5.14 2.30
CA ASN A 58 11.21 -4.03 2.91
C ASN A 58 10.37 -3.26 3.93
N VAL A 59 9.07 -3.04 3.68
CA VAL A 59 8.16 -2.43 4.66
C VAL A 59 8.12 -3.22 5.97
N TYR A 60 8.06 -4.55 5.87
CA TYR A 60 8.13 -5.45 7.02
C TYR A 60 9.51 -5.43 7.69
N ALA A 61 10.58 -5.64 6.92
CA ALA A 61 11.94 -5.78 7.43
C ALA A 61 12.44 -4.51 8.15
N GLU A 62 12.13 -3.34 7.60
CA GLU A 62 12.52 -2.04 8.15
C GLU A 62 11.50 -1.50 9.15
N LYS A 63 10.40 -2.23 9.41
CA LYS A 63 9.28 -1.79 10.25
C LYS A 63 8.77 -0.40 9.86
N LYS A 64 8.67 -0.13 8.55
CA LYS A 64 8.08 1.12 8.03
C LYS A 64 6.57 1.08 8.25
N GLY A 65 6.09 1.85 9.22
CA GLY A 65 4.71 1.80 9.68
C GLY A 65 3.76 2.71 8.92
N GLY A 66 2.51 2.73 9.39
CA GLY A 66 1.52 3.70 8.96
C GLY A 66 1.15 3.57 7.49
N GLU A 67 0.59 4.65 6.98
CA GLU A 67 0.10 4.74 5.62
C GLU A 67 1.11 5.42 4.70
N ASP A 68 1.29 4.86 3.51
CA ASP A 68 2.05 5.49 2.42
C ASP A 68 1.48 5.08 1.06
N VAL A 69 2.07 5.60 -0.02
CA VAL A 69 1.73 5.28 -1.41
C VAL A 69 2.88 4.57 -2.11
N TYR A 70 2.57 3.76 -3.10
CA TYR A 70 3.57 3.15 -3.98
C TYR A 70 3.10 3.16 -5.44
N PRO A 71 3.94 3.61 -6.38
CA PRO A 71 5.21 4.29 -6.16
C PRO A 71 4.99 5.70 -5.60
N GLU A 72 6.03 6.28 -4.99
CA GLU A 72 5.98 7.67 -4.54
C GLU A 72 5.75 8.62 -5.72
N GLY A 73 4.99 9.69 -5.48
CA GLY A 73 4.77 10.76 -6.47
C GLY A 73 3.75 10.43 -7.57
N VAL A 74 3.09 9.27 -7.54
CA VAL A 74 2.02 8.98 -8.50
C VAL A 74 0.76 9.79 -8.20
N THR A 75 0.19 10.36 -9.26
CA THR A 75 -1.08 11.06 -9.30
C THR A 75 -2.03 10.31 -10.23
N PRO A 76 -3.34 10.62 -10.23
CA PRO A 76 -4.26 10.05 -11.22
C PRO A 76 -3.84 10.28 -12.68
N ALA A 77 -3.09 11.35 -12.96
CA ALA A 77 -2.58 11.66 -14.30
C ALA A 77 -1.29 10.90 -14.66
N THR A 78 -0.61 10.30 -13.67
CA THR A 78 0.69 9.64 -13.82
C THR A 78 0.66 8.17 -13.40
N ILE A 79 -0.53 7.54 -13.39
CA ILE A 79 -0.68 6.11 -13.12
C ILE A 79 0.18 5.31 -14.09
N ILE A 80 0.87 4.30 -13.56
CA ILE A 80 1.77 3.43 -14.32
C ILE A 80 0.99 2.23 -14.87
N PHE A 81 1.22 1.90 -16.14
CA PHE A 81 0.56 0.83 -16.90
C PHE A 81 1.53 -0.27 -17.33
#